data_AF-A0A6I1KGP0-F1
#
_entry.id   AF-A0A6I1KGP0-F1
#
_cell.length_a   1.000
_cell.length_b   1.000
_cell.length_c   1.000
_cell.angle_alpha   90.00
_cell.angle_beta   90.00
_cell.angle_gamma   90.00
#
_symmetry.space_group_name_H-M   'P 1'
#
loop_
_entity.id
_entity.type
_entity.pdbx_description
1 polymer ?
#
loop_
_entity_poly.entity_id
_entity_poly.type
_entity_poly.pdbx_seq_one_letter_code
_entity_poly.pdbx_strand_id
1 'polypeptide(L)'
;MVKRRGKGGPVGVESDGEFAFIAGYTEGGVPYGTTWDELLAEAAAEDVPKADKKRARPSNDFHDWAPDIKRWPKSWMGVEEDLEYGRKLLPYFEDFLQALYAEGLSRKTFAQYRDNLWLLGGSIITSVSNYEEYNIDPLEKLYDSVVGDGILPDHYDQMSEAELNSFSRMCRRFEKFLHQHFGALF
;
A
#
# COMPACT_ATOMS: atom_id res chain seq x y z
N MET A 1 19.79 61.85 -29.05
CA MET A 1 19.22 63.21 -29.01
C MET A 1 18.01 63.20 -28.10
N VAL A 2 17.94 64.19 -27.21
CA VAL A 2 17.14 64.25 -25.97
C VAL A 2 15.62 64.29 -26.21
N LYS A 3 14.85 63.56 -25.37
CA LYS A 3 13.51 64.00 -24.98
C LYS A 3 13.28 63.81 -23.47
N ARG A 4 12.99 64.95 -22.84
CA ARG A 4 12.63 65.24 -21.43
C ARG A 4 11.21 64.69 -21.14
N ARG A 5 10.61 64.59 -19.93
CA ARG A 5 10.83 64.94 -18.51
C ARG A 5 9.58 64.40 -17.76
N GLY A 6 9.69 64.16 -16.45
CA GLY A 6 8.54 64.20 -15.51
C GLY A 6 8.38 62.91 -14.69
N LYS A 7 9.00 62.79 -13.51
CA LYS A 7 8.59 63.23 -12.16
C LYS A 7 7.48 62.38 -11.51
N GLY A 8 7.86 61.68 -10.42
CA GLY A 8 7.15 61.74 -9.14
C GLY A 8 6.61 60.42 -8.58
N GLY A 9 7.16 59.97 -7.45
CA GLY A 9 6.50 59.02 -6.52
C GLY A 9 7.45 57.93 -6.00
N PRO A 10 7.79 57.89 -4.70
CA PRO A 10 8.85 57.03 -4.18
C PRO A 10 8.36 55.61 -3.84
N VAL A 11 9.24 54.65 -4.18
CA VAL A 11 9.62 53.43 -3.46
C VAL A 11 8.48 52.66 -2.77
N GLY A 12 7.97 51.66 -3.50
CA GLY A 12 7.21 50.55 -2.92
C GLY A 12 8.11 49.74 -1.99
N VAL A 13 7.63 49.61 -0.76
CA VAL A 13 8.26 49.06 0.43
C VAL A 13 8.51 47.55 0.29
N GLU A 14 9.74 47.13 0.57
CA GLU A 14 10.13 45.75 0.87
C GLU A 14 9.35 45.28 2.11
N SER A 15 8.54 44.23 1.95
CA SER A 15 7.81 43.62 3.06
C SER A 15 8.60 42.43 3.59
N ASP A 16 9.62 42.73 4.38
CA ASP A 16 10.37 41.76 5.14
C ASP A 16 9.55 41.34 6.37
N GLY A 17 9.48 40.02 6.58
CA GLY A 17 8.74 39.44 7.69
C GLY A 17 9.42 39.72 9.02
N GLU A 18 8.81 40.58 9.84
CA GLU A 18 9.05 40.64 11.27
C GLU A 18 7.85 41.32 11.95
N PHE A 19 6.84 40.54 12.33
CA PHE A 19 5.73 41.07 13.13
C PHE A 19 6.12 41.14 14.60
N ALA A 20 5.99 42.35 15.12
CA ALA A 20 6.38 42.80 16.44
C ALA A 20 5.61 42.12 17.58
N PHE A 21 6.33 41.97 18.67
CA PHE A 21 5.87 41.71 20.03
C PHE A 21 4.76 42.69 20.44
N ILE A 22 3.60 42.17 20.88
CA ILE A 22 2.67 42.91 21.73
C ILE A 22 3.01 42.60 23.19
N ALA A 23 3.34 43.65 23.93
CA ALA A 23 3.64 43.63 25.34
C ALA A 23 2.37 43.48 26.21
N GLY A 24 2.53 42.86 27.38
CA GLY A 24 1.75 43.17 28.59
C GLY A 24 0.67 42.16 29.01
N TYR A 25 1.05 41.09 29.71
CA TYR A 25 0.16 40.44 30.68
C TYR A 25 0.54 40.92 32.08
N THR A 26 -0.28 41.81 32.64
CA THR A 26 -0.28 42.08 34.08
C THR A 26 -1.70 41.94 34.60
N GLU A 27 -1.86 40.92 35.46
CA GLU A 27 -2.74 40.84 36.63
C GLU A 27 -4.21 41.29 36.48
N GLY A 28 -5.09 40.29 36.40
CA GLY A 28 -6.42 40.36 37.03
C GLY A 28 -7.61 40.61 36.11
N GLY A 29 -8.19 39.54 35.55
CA GLY A 29 -9.64 39.52 35.26
C GLY A 29 -10.15 38.55 34.21
N VAL A 30 -10.75 37.43 34.65
CA VAL A 30 -12.07 36.99 34.18
C VAL A 30 -12.96 36.90 35.43
N PRO A 31 -14.09 37.60 35.52
CA PRO A 31 -15.10 37.28 36.52
C PRO A 31 -15.95 36.13 35.96
N TYR A 32 -16.09 35.06 36.73
CA TYR A 32 -17.34 34.64 37.35
C TYR A 32 -17.18 33.22 37.88
N GLY A 33 -17.46 33.07 39.18
CA GLY A 33 -17.45 31.80 39.88
C GLY A 33 -18.47 30.84 39.30
N THR A 34 -17.98 29.84 38.60
CA THR A 34 -18.48 28.46 38.75
C THR A 34 -17.23 27.60 38.78
N THR A 35 -16.97 27.02 39.94
CA THR A 35 -15.92 26.01 40.09
C THR A 35 -16.35 24.79 39.30
N TRP A 36 -15.42 24.19 38.56
CA TRP A 36 -15.66 22.94 37.83
C TRP A 36 -16.09 21.78 38.73
N ASP A 37 -15.98 21.94 40.05
CA ASP A 37 -16.45 21.01 41.08
C ASP A 37 -17.98 21.06 41.32
N GLU A 38 -18.72 22.09 40.90
CA GLU A 38 -20.19 22.15 41.09
C GLU A 38 -21.00 21.62 39.88
N LEU A 39 -20.44 21.61 38.67
CA LEU A 39 -21.07 20.96 37.49
C LEU A 39 -20.92 19.43 37.49
N LEU A 40 -20.05 18.89 38.35
CA LEU A 40 -19.81 17.45 38.50
C LEU A 40 -20.77 16.78 39.50
N ALA A 41 -21.64 17.53 40.19
CA ALA A 41 -22.48 17.02 41.27
C ALA A 41 -23.96 16.77 40.92
N GLU A 42 -24.46 17.15 39.73
CA GLU A 42 -25.91 17.08 39.43
C GLU A 42 -26.30 16.13 38.28
N ALA A 43 -25.35 15.44 37.64
CA ALA A 43 -25.65 14.40 36.63
C ALA A 43 -25.20 12.99 37.05
N ALA A 44 -25.01 12.76 38.35
CA ALA A 44 -24.84 11.44 38.93
C ALA A 44 -26.20 10.74 39.10
N ALA A 45 -26.86 10.40 38.00
CA ALA A 45 -27.93 9.40 37.97
C ALA A 45 -28.33 9.09 36.52
N GLU A 46 -27.55 8.27 35.82
CA GLU A 46 -28.10 7.23 34.94
C GLU A 46 -26.95 6.33 34.47
N ASP A 47 -26.95 5.14 35.06
CA ASP A 47 -25.97 4.07 34.90
C ASP A 47 -26.13 3.42 33.51
N VAL A 48 -25.54 4.01 32.48
CA VAL A 48 -25.43 3.41 31.15
C VAL A 48 -24.04 2.81 30.99
N PRO A 49 -23.90 1.47 30.92
CA PRO A 49 -22.63 0.86 30.59
C PRO A 49 -22.25 1.29 29.19
N LYS A 50 -21.21 2.13 29.06
CA LYS A 50 -20.60 2.42 27.76
C LYS A 50 -20.05 1.10 27.24
N ALA A 51 -20.72 0.56 26.23
CA ALA A 51 -20.26 -0.60 25.50
C ALA A 51 -18.81 -0.34 25.08
N ASP A 52 -17.89 -1.13 25.62
CA ASP A 52 -16.55 -1.26 25.09
C ASP A 52 -16.69 -1.58 23.60
N LYS A 53 -16.41 -0.59 22.75
CA LYS A 53 -16.08 -0.86 21.35
C LYS A 53 -14.84 -1.72 21.42
N LYS A 54 -15.05 -3.04 21.43
CA LYS A 54 -14.04 -4.07 21.25
C LYS A 54 -13.35 -3.69 19.96
N ARG A 55 -12.23 -2.96 20.05
CA ARG A 55 -11.34 -2.72 18.91
C ARG A 55 -11.01 -4.12 18.43
N ALA A 56 -11.58 -4.49 17.29
CA ALA A 56 -11.23 -5.73 16.63
C ALA A 56 -9.71 -5.76 16.59
N ARG A 57 -9.11 -6.83 17.14
CA ARG A 57 -7.68 -7.05 17.05
C ARG A 57 -7.32 -6.85 15.56
N PRO A 58 -6.31 -6.02 15.22
CA PRO A 58 -5.89 -5.93 13.82
C PRO A 58 -5.65 -7.36 13.35
N SER A 59 -6.34 -7.74 12.28
CA SER A 59 -6.16 -9.04 11.67
C SER A 59 -4.66 -9.22 11.42
N ASN A 60 -4.06 -10.30 11.93
CA ASN A 60 -2.66 -10.62 11.63
C ASN A 60 -2.52 -11.19 10.20
N ASP A 61 -3.52 -10.92 9.36
CA ASP A 61 -3.82 -11.64 8.15
C ASP A 61 -4.07 -10.65 7.02
N PHE A 62 -3.47 -10.92 5.87
CA PHE A 62 -3.54 -10.08 4.69
C PHE A 62 -4.88 -10.20 3.95
N HIS A 63 -5.75 -11.17 4.29
CA HIS A 63 -7.01 -11.41 3.58
C HIS A 63 -7.94 -10.18 3.52
N ASP A 64 -7.88 -9.27 4.49
CA ASP A 64 -8.63 -8.00 4.45
C ASP A 64 -8.12 -7.03 3.34
N TRP A 65 -6.91 -7.27 2.83
CA TRP A 65 -6.24 -6.48 1.80
C TRP A 65 -6.24 -7.20 0.44
N ALA A 66 -6.46 -8.51 0.41
CA ALA A 66 -6.61 -9.33 -0.79
C ALA A 66 -7.79 -10.33 -0.66
N PRO A 67 -9.04 -9.85 -0.56
CA PRO A 67 -10.20 -10.71 -0.31
C PRO A 67 -10.53 -11.66 -1.49
N ASP A 68 -10.01 -11.36 -2.67
CA ASP A 68 -10.23 -12.06 -3.92
C ASP A 68 -9.18 -13.12 -4.24
N ILE A 69 -8.14 -13.30 -3.40
CA ILE A 69 -7.01 -14.20 -3.68
C ILE A 69 -7.44 -15.63 -4.03
N LYS A 70 -8.44 -16.16 -3.32
CA LYS A 70 -8.96 -17.52 -3.57
C LYS A 70 -9.63 -17.67 -4.95
N ARG A 71 -9.95 -16.56 -5.62
CA ARG A 71 -10.54 -16.54 -6.97
C ARG A 71 -9.51 -16.40 -8.07
N TRP A 72 -8.26 -16.09 -7.76
CA TRP A 72 -7.21 -15.84 -8.74
C TRP A 72 -7.00 -16.99 -9.74
N PRO A 73 -6.91 -18.27 -9.31
CA PRO A 73 -6.77 -19.38 -10.26
C PRO A 73 -7.89 -19.42 -11.29
N LYS A 74 -9.12 -19.12 -10.88
CA LYS A 74 -10.28 -19.07 -11.79
C LYS A 74 -10.22 -17.87 -12.74
N SER A 75 -9.58 -16.76 -12.35
CA SER A 75 -9.43 -15.58 -13.20
C SER A 75 -8.35 -15.72 -14.27
N TRP A 76 -7.35 -16.58 -14.04
CA TRP A 76 -6.29 -16.87 -15.02
C TRP A 76 -6.67 -18.01 -15.97
N MET A 77 -7.66 -18.81 -15.59
CA MET A 77 -8.08 -20.02 -16.29
C MET A 77 -8.59 -19.73 -17.72
N GLY A 78 -7.90 -20.27 -18.73
CA GLY A 78 -8.39 -20.40 -20.11
C GLY A 78 -8.96 -21.80 -20.39
N VAL A 79 -8.33 -22.84 -19.85
CA VAL A 79 -8.76 -24.25 -19.86
C VAL A 79 -8.79 -24.85 -18.44
N GLU A 80 -9.35 -26.04 -18.26
CA GLU A 80 -9.52 -26.61 -16.91
C GLU A 80 -8.17 -26.95 -16.24
N GLU A 81 -7.18 -27.36 -17.03
CA GLU A 81 -5.81 -27.65 -16.59
C GLU A 81 -5.14 -26.43 -15.95
N ASP A 82 -5.45 -25.22 -16.43
CA ASP A 82 -4.98 -23.96 -15.85
C ASP A 82 -5.47 -23.77 -14.43
N LEU A 83 -6.72 -24.19 -14.15
CA LEU A 83 -7.29 -24.06 -12.81
C LEU A 83 -6.56 -24.95 -11.81
N GLU A 84 -6.27 -26.18 -12.22
CA GLU A 84 -5.51 -27.12 -11.39
C GLU A 84 -4.10 -26.60 -11.14
N TYR A 85 -3.42 -26.10 -12.17
CA TYR A 85 -2.08 -25.55 -12.04
C TYR A 85 -2.06 -24.28 -11.19
N GLY A 86 -2.97 -23.34 -11.45
CA GLY A 86 -3.09 -22.08 -10.70
C GLY A 86 -3.39 -22.28 -9.22
N ARG A 87 -4.16 -23.33 -8.86
CA ARG A 87 -4.38 -23.71 -7.46
C ARG A 87 -3.09 -24.17 -6.76
N LYS A 88 -2.17 -24.80 -7.49
CA LYS A 88 -0.86 -25.21 -6.94
C LYS A 88 0.09 -24.02 -6.75
N LEU A 89 -0.04 -22.97 -7.56
CA LEU A 89 0.73 -21.72 -7.39
C LEU A 89 0.27 -20.88 -6.19
N LEU A 90 -1.03 -20.94 -5.88
CA LEU A 90 -1.66 -20.05 -4.92
C LEU A 90 -0.98 -20.00 -3.53
N PRO A 91 -0.55 -21.12 -2.91
CA PRO A 91 0.11 -21.09 -1.61
C PRO A 91 1.37 -20.21 -1.59
N TYR A 92 2.18 -20.20 -2.66
CA TYR A 92 3.40 -19.38 -2.72
C TYR A 92 3.08 -17.89 -2.75
N PHE A 93 2.00 -17.50 -3.44
CA PHE A 93 1.52 -16.12 -3.46
C PHE A 93 0.94 -15.70 -2.10
N GLU A 94 0.20 -16.59 -1.44
CA GLU A 94 -0.37 -16.35 -0.11
C GLU A 94 0.73 -16.13 0.94
N ASP A 95 1.75 -16.99 0.95
CA ASP A 95 2.88 -16.87 1.88
C ASP A 95 3.66 -15.56 1.65
N PHE A 96 3.86 -15.17 0.39
CA PHE A 96 4.53 -13.91 0.06
C PHE A 96 3.70 -12.70 0.51
N LEU A 97 2.40 -12.67 0.24
CA LEU A 97 1.53 -11.58 0.68
C LEU A 97 1.46 -11.51 2.21
N GLN A 98 1.42 -12.65 2.90
CA GLN A 98 1.50 -12.69 4.35
C GLN A 98 2.82 -12.10 4.87
N ALA A 99 3.95 -12.38 4.22
CA ALA A 99 5.24 -11.79 4.57
C ALA A 99 5.27 -10.28 4.35
N LEU A 100 4.75 -9.80 3.21
CA LEU A 100 4.61 -8.37 2.91
C LEU A 100 3.74 -7.65 3.94
N TYR A 101 2.66 -8.30 4.39
CA TYR A 101 1.78 -7.77 5.43
C TYR A 101 2.50 -7.69 6.78
N ALA A 102 3.21 -8.76 7.17
CA ALA A 102 3.96 -8.82 8.42
C ALA A 102 5.13 -7.80 8.48
N GLU A 103 5.70 -7.44 7.34
CA GLU A 103 6.71 -6.39 7.23
C GLU A 103 6.15 -4.98 7.51
N GLY A 104 4.82 -4.81 7.49
CA GLY A 104 4.19 -3.52 7.76
C GLY A 104 4.20 -2.57 6.56
N LEU A 105 4.16 -3.11 5.34
CA LEU A 105 4.05 -2.31 4.13
C LEU A 105 2.80 -1.42 4.16
N SER A 106 2.90 -0.25 3.53
CA SER A 106 1.75 0.63 3.38
C SER A 106 0.64 -0.05 2.56
N ARG A 107 -0.63 0.30 2.83
CA ARG A 107 -1.79 -0.19 2.05
C ARG A 107 -1.59 -0.03 0.54
N LYS A 108 -1.05 1.13 0.13
CA LYS A 108 -0.82 1.46 -1.28
C LYS A 108 0.23 0.54 -1.91
N THR A 109 1.36 0.36 -1.23
CA THR A 109 2.45 -0.48 -1.75
C THR A 109 2.04 -1.95 -1.80
N PHE A 110 1.34 -2.43 -0.78
CA PHE A 110 0.81 -3.79 -0.76
C PHE A 110 -0.16 -4.03 -1.92
N ALA A 111 -1.12 -3.12 -2.15
CA ALA A 111 -2.07 -3.26 -3.25
C ALA A 111 -1.35 -3.33 -4.60
N GLN A 112 -0.34 -2.48 -4.82
CA GLN A 112 0.47 -2.53 -6.04
C GLN A 112 1.19 -3.88 -6.21
N TYR A 113 1.81 -4.41 -5.15
CA TYR A 113 2.48 -5.71 -5.23
C TYR A 113 1.51 -6.86 -5.42
N ARG A 114 0.35 -6.83 -4.75
CA ARG A 114 -0.74 -7.78 -4.97
C ARG A 114 -1.18 -7.79 -6.43
N ASP A 115 -1.42 -6.63 -7.02
CA ASP A 115 -1.89 -6.52 -8.41
C ASP A 115 -0.81 -6.99 -9.40
N ASN A 116 0.46 -6.64 -9.16
CA ASN A 116 1.58 -7.16 -9.94
C ASN A 116 1.70 -8.69 -9.79
N LEU A 117 1.45 -9.25 -8.61
CA LEU A 117 1.51 -10.69 -8.36
C LEU A 117 0.38 -11.43 -9.08
N TRP A 118 -0.80 -10.80 -9.14
CA TRP A 118 -1.90 -11.30 -9.95
C TRP A 118 -1.55 -11.33 -11.44
N LEU A 119 -0.89 -10.29 -11.96
CA LEU A 119 -0.38 -10.26 -13.33
C LEU A 119 0.66 -11.37 -13.58
N LEU A 120 1.61 -11.55 -12.65
CA LEU A 120 2.61 -12.61 -12.75
C LEU A 120 1.95 -14.00 -12.84
N GLY A 121 0.96 -14.27 -11.98
CA GLY A 121 0.23 -15.53 -12.01
C GLY A 121 -0.47 -15.77 -13.34
N GLY A 122 -1.09 -14.74 -13.93
CA GLY A 122 -1.67 -14.80 -15.26
C GLY A 122 -0.64 -15.18 -16.33
N SER A 123 0.50 -14.48 -16.36
CA SER A 123 1.57 -14.75 -17.33
C SER A 123 2.21 -16.13 -17.18
N ILE A 124 2.33 -16.63 -15.95
CA ILE A 124 2.79 -18.02 -15.71
C ILE A 124 1.81 -19.00 -16.32
N ILE A 125 0.50 -18.84 -16.05
CA ILE A 125 -0.54 -19.74 -16.57
C ILE A 125 -0.60 -19.67 -18.09
N THR A 126 -0.60 -18.47 -18.68
CA THR A 126 -0.54 -18.27 -20.12
C THR A 126 0.68 -18.98 -20.72
N SER A 127 1.87 -18.87 -20.10
CA SER A 127 3.08 -19.57 -20.54
C SER A 127 2.91 -21.09 -20.46
N VAL A 128 2.45 -21.61 -19.33
CA VAL A 128 2.26 -23.06 -19.12
C VAL A 128 1.27 -23.63 -20.12
N SER A 129 0.15 -22.95 -20.37
CA SER A 129 -0.84 -23.39 -21.34
C SER A 129 -0.31 -23.35 -22.77
N ASN A 130 0.46 -22.32 -23.14
CA ASN A 130 0.97 -22.17 -24.51
C ASN A 130 2.04 -23.22 -24.86
N TYR A 131 2.80 -23.68 -23.88
CA TYR A 131 3.88 -24.66 -24.06
C TYR A 131 3.55 -26.06 -23.53
N GLU A 132 2.31 -26.28 -23.07
CA GLU A 132 1.82 -27.55 -22.49
C GLU A 132 2.66 -28.06 -21.29
N GLU A 133 3.16 -27.13 -20.46
CA GLU A 133 4.14 -27.40 -19.39
C GLU A 133 3.50 -27.76 -18.03
N TYR A 134 2.28 -28.31 -18.02
CA TYR A 134 1.53 -28.60 -16.78
C TYR A 134 2.22 -29.62 -15.85
N ASN A 135 3.20 -30.35 -16.38
CA ASN A 135 4.02 -31.31 -15.66
C ASN A 135 5.22 -30.68 -14.93
N ILE A 136 5.57 -29.43 -15.23
CA ILE A 136 6.65 -28.71 -14.53
C ILE A 136 6.18 -28.38 -13.11
N ASP A 137 7.07 -28.59 -12.14
CA ASP A 137 6.77 -28.26 -10.75
C ASP A 137 6.42 -26.76 -10.61
N PRO A 138 5.31 -26.40 -9.91
CA PRO A 138 4.89 -25.01 -9.78
C PRO A 138 5.93 -24.11 -9.11
N LEU A 139 6.74 -24.61 -8.17
CA LEU A 139 7.81 -23.82 -7.55
C LEU A 139 8.95 -23.58 -8.54
N GLU A 140 9.36 -24.62 -9.28
CA GLU A 140 10.36 -24.51 -10.35
C GLU A 140 9.93 -23.47 -11.40
N LYS A 141 8.70 -23.60 -11.91
CA LYS A 141 8.16 -22.66 -12.91
C LYS A 141 8.09 -21.23 -12.37
N LEU A 142 7.71 -21.07 -11.11
CA LEU A 142 7.62 -19.77 -10.47
C LEU A 142 9.01 -19.14 -10.27
N TYR A 143 10.04 -19.92 -9.92
CA TYR A 143 11.43 -19.48 -9.88
C TYR A 143 11.90 -18.99 -11.25
N ASP A 144 11.74 -19.81 -12.29
CA ASP A 144 12.12 -19.44 -13.66
C ASP A 144 11.43 -18.15 -14.13
N SER A 145 10.23 -17.90 -13.62
CA SER A 145 9.44 -16.73 -13.96
C SER A 145 9.89 -15.43 -13.28
N VAL A 146 10.67 -15.51 -12.20
CA VAL A 146 11.12 -14.34 -11.43
C VAL A 146 12.63 -14.14 -11.42
N VAL A 147 13.42 -15.16 -11.75
CA VAL A 147 14.87 -15.09 -11.77
C VAL A 147 15.37 -14.23 -12.94
N GLY A 148 16.34 -13.35 -12.66
CA GLY A 148 16.92 -12.47 -13.66
C GLY A 148 15.93 -11.44 -14.21
N ASP A 149 15.77 -11.37 -15.53
CA ASP A 149 14.76 -10.52 -16.18
C ASP A 149 13.36 -11.17 -16.21
N GLY A 150 13.24 -12.43 -15.76
CA GLY A 150 11.97 -13.13 -15.57
C GLY A 150 11.05 -13.17 -16.80
N ILE A 151 9.77 -13.47 -16.56
CA ILE A 151 8.71 -13.27 -17.55
C ILE A 151 8.20 -11.83 -17.51
N LEU A 152 7.79 -11.31 -18.67
CA LEU A 152 7.05 -10.06 -18.76
C LEU A 152 5.56 -10.32 -18.49
N PRO A 153 4.83 -9.33 -17.91
CA PRO A 153 3.38 -9.41 -17.80
C PRO A 153 2.71 -9.55 -19.16
N ASP A 154 1.55 -10.18 -19.17
CA ASP A 154 0.66 -10.17 -20.32
C ASP A 154 0.29 -8.70 -20.58
N HIS A 155 0.33 -8.30 -21.86
CA HIS A 155 0.13 -6.90 -22.30
C HIS A 155 1.23 -5.90 -21.88
N TYR A 156 2.47 -6.37 -21.68
CA TYR A 156 3.61 -5.47 -21.40
C TYR A 156 3.78 -4.33 -22.42
N ASP A 157 3.34 -4.52 -23.66
CA ASP A 157 3.36 -3.52 -24.75
C ASP A 157 2.45 -2.32 -24.49
N GLN A 158 1.48 -2.48 -23.58
CA GLN A 158 0.51 -1.46 -23.20
C GLN A 158 0.83 -0.81 -21.84
N MET A 159 1.83 -1.34 -21.13
CA MET A 159 2.24 -0.84 -19.81
C MET A 159 3.24 0.31 -19.95
N SER A 160 3.12 1.29 -19.06
CA SER A 160 4.12 2.34 -18.91
C SER A 160 5.43 1.79 -18.32
N GLU A 161 6.53 2.51 -18.54
CA GLU A 161 7.82 2.17 -17.94
C GLU A 161 7.76 2.13 -16.40
N ALA A 162 6.91 2.96 -15.79
CA ALA A 162 6.71 2.98 -14.35
C ALA A 162 6.03 1.70 -13.84
N GLU A 163 5.04 1.19 -14.59
CA GLU A 163 4.35 -0.06 -14.27
C GLU A 163 5.26 -1.27 -14.46
N LEU A 164 6.02 -1.32 -15.55
CA LEU A 164 7.02 -2.38 -15.77
C LEU A 164 8.08 -2.37 -14.68
N ASN A 165 8.61 -1.20 -14.32
CA ASN A 165 9.57 -1.07 -13.22
C ASN A 165 8.98 -1.50 -11.87
N SER A 166 7.69 -1.21 -11.62
CA SER A 166 6.97 -1.67 -10.43
C SER A 166 6.86 -3.19 -10.40
N PHE A 167 6.53 -3.81 -11.54
CA PHE A 167 6.46 -5.25 -11.71
C PHE A 167 7.83 -5.92 -11.48
N SER A 168 8.89 -5.48 -12.17
CA SER A 168 10.24 -6.04 -11.99
C SER A 168 10.79 -5.86 -10.57
N ARG A 169 10.37 -4.80 -9.85
CA ARG A 169 10.69 -4.63 -8.42
C ARG A 169 9.99 -5.67 -7.56
N MET A 170 8.74 -5.99 -7.87
CA MET A 170 7.99 -7.05 -7.20
C MET A 170 8.64 -8.42 -7.48
N CYS A 171 8.94 -8.76 -8.74
CA CYS A 171 9.56 -10.05 -9.10
C CYS A 171 10.88 -10.28 -8.36
N ARG A 172 11.81 -9.31 -8.37
CA ARG A 172 13.08 -9.39 -7.62
C ARG A 172 12.90 -9.54 -6.11
N ARG A 173 11.80 -9.00 -5.57
CA ARG A 173 11.49 -9.15 -4.14
C ARG A 173 10.94 -10.55 -3.88
N PHE A 174 10.09 -11.04 -4.76
CA PHE A 174 9.51 -12.37 -4.65
C PHE A 174 10.57 -13.45 -4.84
N GLU A 175 11.47 -13.31 -5.81
CA GLU A 175 12.67 -14.15 -5.99
C GLU A 175 13.46 -14.32 -4.68
N LYS A 176 13.76 -13.21 -4.00
CA LYS A 176 14.46 -13.24 -2.70
C LYS A 176 13.65 -13.98 -1.64
N PHE A 177 12.34 -13.73 -1.59
CA PHE A 177 11.46 -14.43 -0.66
C PHE A 177 11.47 -15.94 -0.91
N LEU A 178 11.39 -16.36 -2.17
CA LEU A 178 11.42 -17.78 -2.50
C LEU A 178 12.74 -18.41 -2.08
N HIS A 179 13.89 -17.78 -2.40
CA HIS A 179 15.21 -18.27 -1.96
C HIS A 179 15.31 -18.43 -0.43
N GLN A 180 14.69 -17.52 0.33
CA GLN A 180 14.73 -17.57 1.79
C GLN A 180 13.80 -18.63 2.40
N HIS A 181 12.64 -18.88 1.77
CA HIS A 181 11.58 -19.71 2.33
C HIS A 181 11.52 -21.13 1.74
N PHE A 182 11.96 -21.30 0.50
CA PHE A 182 11.89 -22.55 -0.26
C PHE A 182 13.23 -22.96 -0.90
N GLY A 183 14.22 -22.05 -0.94
CA GLY A 183 15.51 -22.25 -1.59
C GLY A 183 16.47 -23.24 -0.91
N ALA A 184 16.07 -23.94 0.15
CA ALA A 184 16.87 -25.03 0.73
C ALA A 184 16.79 -26.34 -0.08
N LEU A 185 16.15 -26.33 -1.26
CA LEU A 185 15.82 -27.52 -2.06
C LEU A 185 16.44 -27.54 -3.48
N PHE A 186 17.28 -26.56 -3.84
CA PHE A 186 18.02 -26.53 -5.11
C PHE A 186 19.53 -26.38 -4.89
#